data_AF-A0A850MFK2-F1
#
_entry.id   AF-A0A850MFK2-F1
#
_cell.length_a   1.000
_cell.length_b   1.000
_cell.length_c   1.000
_cell.angle_alpha   90.00
_cell.angle_beta   90.00
_cell.angle_gamma   90.00
#
_symmetry.space_group_name_H-M   'P 1'
#
loop_
_entity.id
_entity.type
_entity.pdbx_description
1 polymer ?
#
loop_
_entity_poly.entity_id
_entity_poly.type
_entity_poly.pdbx_seq_one_letter_code
_entity_poly.pdbx_strand_id
1 'polypeptide(L)'
;MTSKEGYPKEIMTDEKISESSEETEKVITVVKNEYEEKAVMAAINYMNEFNERNVQACDDNLHFPHVVVMMDGNSLSLKKPPFHSGKFFEMLSKTFGWHHTCWDYRRVLHSGKKKVHLDLQFTRYKHDGTKIATSPAIWIMTDQDGHWGIQIRSIYI
;
A
#
# COMPACT_ATOMS: atom_id res chain seq x y z
N MET A 1 27.33 -9.46 -11.57
CA MET A 1 26.19 -9.17 -10.69
C MET A 1 26.30 -10.13 -9.52
N THR A 2 26.91 -9.70 -8.42
CA THR A 2 27.08 -10.54 -7.24
C THR A 2 25.73 -10.71 -6.55
N SER A 3 25.23 -11.94 -6.47
CA SER A 3 24.16 -12.30 -5.55
C SER A 3 24.58 -11.84 -4.14
N LYS A 4 23.91 -10.81 -3.61
CA LYS A 4 23.97 -10.53 -2.18
C LYS A 4 23.29 -11.70 -1.46
N GLU A 5 23.96 -12.26 -0.45
CA GLU A 5 23.44 -13.36 0.38
C GLU A 5 22.00 -13.07 0.83
N GLY A 6 21.08 -14.03 0.65
CA GLY A 6 19.71 -13.96 1.17
C GLY A 6 18.58 -13.59 0.22
N TYR A 7 18.83 -13.40 -1.09
CA TYR A 7 17.78 -13.18 -2.10
C TYR A 7 17.80 -14.24 -3.21
N PRO A 8 16.64 -14.59 -3.82
CA PRO A 8 15.32 -14.02 -3.59
C PRO A 8 14.72 -14.40 -2.21
N LYS A 9 13.84 -13.55 -1.69
CA LYS A 9 13.13 -13.73 -0.42
C LYS A 9 11.63 -13.60 -0.64
N GLU A 10 10.84 -14.36 0.10
CA GLU A 10 9.39 -14.22 0.16
C GLU A 10 8.98 -13.32 1.34
N ILE A 11 8.11 -12.35 1.06
CA ILE A 11 7.43 -11.53 2.05
C ILE A 11 5.96 -11.93 2.00
N MET A 12 5.44 -12.46 3.09
CA MET A 12 4.07 -12.97 3.20
C MET A 12 3.25 -12.05 4.11
N THR A 13 2.00 -11.80 3.73
CA THR A 13 0.96 -11.24 4.59
C THR A 13 -0.25 -12.17 4.57
N ASP A 14 -0.94 -12.26 5.70
CA ASP A 14 -2.21 -12.97 5.84
C ASP A 14 -3.35 -11.93 5.85
N GLU A 15 -4.23 -12.01 4.86
CA GLU A 15 -5.29 -11.03 4.61
C GLU A 15 -6.64 -11.59 5.08
N LYS A 16 -7.17 -11.03 6.16
CA LYS A 16 -8.48 -11.44 6.70
C LYS A 16 -9.60 -10.71 5.97
N ILE A 17 -10.32 -11.40 5.09
CA ILE A 17 -11.41 -10.81 4.28
C ILE A 17 -12.64 -10.50 5.13
N SER A 18 -13.00 -11.38 6.06
CA SER A 18 -14.21 -11.27 6.87
C SER A 18 -13.87 -11.40 8.34
N GLU A 19 -14.33 -10.48 9.18
CA GLU A 19 -14.08 -10.54 10.62
C GLU A 19 -14.79 -11.72 11.29
N SER A 20 -15.89 -12.20 10.69
CA SER A 20 -16.64 -13.37 11.17
C SER A 20 -16.02 -14.72 10.79
N SER A 21 -14.92 -14.72 10.03
CA SER A 21 -14.19 -15.93 9.66
C SER A 21 -12.78 -15.92 10.24
N GLU A 22 -12.25 -17.09 10.55
CA GLU A 22 -10.82 -17.26 10.89
C GLU A 22 -9.94 -17.45 9.64
N GLU A 23 -10.56 -17.59 8.45
CA GLU A 23 -9.84 -17.79 7.20
C GLU A 23 -9.13 -16.50 6.76
N THR A 24 -7.88 -16.66 6.33
CA THR A 24 -7.06 -15.60 5.76
C THR A 24 -6.51 -16.03 4.40
N GLU A 25 -6.41 -15.07 3.48
CA GLU A 25 -5.75 -15.27 2.20
C GLU A 25 -4.28 -14.90 2.28
N LYS A 26 -3.40 -15.76 1.75
CA LYS A 26 -1.96 -15.51 1.76
C LYS A 26 -1.55 -14.70 0.53
N VAL A 27 -0.94 -13.54 0.77
CA VAL A 27 -0.32 -12.75 -0.30
C VAL A 27 1.20 -12.80 -0.15
N ILE A 28 1.85 -13.41 -1.14
CA ILE A 28 3.31 -13.57 -1.17
C ILE A 28 3.89 -12.61 -2.22
N THR A 29 4.93 -11.88 -1.82
CA THR A 29 5.74 -11.03 -2.70
C THR A 29 7.16 -11.55 -2.71
N VAL A 30 7.65 -11.95 -3.89
CA VAL A 30 9.06 -12.34 -4.07
C VAL A 30 9.89 -11.09 -4.36
N VAL A 31 10.89 -10.85 -3.53
CA VAL A 31 11.84 -9.73 -3.67
C VAL A 31 13.24 -10.26 -3.97
N LYS A 32 13.99 -9.56 -4.83
CA LYS A 32 15.29 -10.00 -5.39
C LYS A 32 16.48 -9.26 -4.80
N ASN A 33 16.24 -8.21 -4.01
CA ASN A 33 17.28 -7.44 -3.34
C ASN A 33 16.70 -6.65 -2.16
N GLU A 34 17.58 -6.05 -1.36
CA GLU A 34 17.20 -5.28 -0.16
C GLU A 34 16.35 -4.04 -0.44
N TYR A 35 16.44 -3.44 -1.63
CA TYR A 35 15.67 -2.24 -1.97
C TYR A 35 14.22 -2.62 -2.24
N GLU A 36 14.00 -3.74 -2.92
CA GLU A 36 12.68 -4.33 -3.12
C GLU A 36 12.04 -4.72 -1.79
N GLU A 37 12.79 -5.37 -0.89
CA GLU A 37 12.31 -5.72 0.44
C GLU A 37 11.85 -4.49 1.22
N LYS A 38 12.70 -3.47 1.33
CA LYS A 38 12.39 -2.24 2.07
C LYS A 38 11.19 -1.51 1.48
N ALA A 39 11.10 -1.42 0.15
CA ALA A 39 9.98 -0.81 -0.55
C ALA A 39 8.66 -1.56 -0.32
N VAL A 40 8.67 -2.89 -0.41
CA VAL A 40 7.48 -3.72 -0.18
C VAL A 40 7.03 -3.62 1.28
N MET A 41 7.97 -3.64 2.23
CA MET A 41 7.65 -3.47 3.65
C MET A 41 7.03 -2.10 3.95
N ALA A 42 7.53 -1.01 3.35
CA ALA A 42 6.92 0.32 3.49
C ALA A 42 5.49 0.37 2.92
N ALA A 43 5.23 -0.30 1.79
CA ALA A 43 3.88 -0.40 1.25
C ALA A 43 2.94 -1.16 2.19
N ILE A 44 3.38 -2.30 2.74
CA ILE A 44 2.62 -3.10 3.72
C ILE A 44 2.31 -2.28 4.97
N ASN A 45 3.33 -1.60 5.53
CA ASN A 45 3.16 -0.75 6.71
C ASN A 45 2.13 0.35 6.47
N TYR A 46 2.18 1.05 5.32
CA TYR A 46 1.16 2.02 4.97
C TYR A 46 -0.26 1.44 5.01
N MET A 47 -0.47 0.23 4.47
CA MET A 47 -1.80 -0.39 4.47
C MET A 47 -2.26 -0.80 5.87
N ASN A 48 -1.34 -1.30 6.71
CA ASN A 48 -1.63 -1.62 8.11
C ASN A 48 -2.09 -0.36 8.86
N GLU A 49 -1.32 0.74 8.76
CA GLU A 49 -1.69 2.01 9.40
C GLU A 49 -2.97 2.61 8.82
N PHE A 50 -3.25 2.38 7.53
CA PHE A 50 -4.50 2.79 6.90
C PHE A 50 -5.70 2.04 7.50
N ASN A 51 -5.58 0.74 7.73
CA ASN A 51 -6.62 -0.07 8.37
C ASN A 51 -6.84 0.32 9.84
N GLU A 52 -5.77 0.72 10.55
CA GLU A 52 -5.84 1.29 11.91
C GLU A 52 -6.36 2.73 11.94
N ARG A 53 -6.62 3.35 10.79
CA ARG A 53 -7.05 4.77 10.66
C ARG A 53 -6.04 5.74 11.28
N ASN A 54 -4.77 5.34 11.35
CA ASN A 54 -3.70 6.11 11.96
C ASN A 54 -3.13 7.10 10.95
N VAL A 55 -3.69 8.32 10.97
CA VAL A 55 -3.33 9.39 10.02
C VAL A 55 -1.82 9.68 10.04
N GLN A 56 -1.23 9.83 11.23
CA GLN A 56 0.18 10.18 11.34
C GLN A 56 1.08 9.05 10.82
N ALA A 57 0.83 7.81 11.22
CA ALA A 57 1.67 6.70 10.77
C ALA A 57 1.46 6.34 9.29
N CYS A 58 0.28 6.65 8.72
CA CYS A 58 0.11 6.67 7.27
C CYS A 58 1.08 7.64 6.61
N ASP A 59 1.14 8.88 7.08
CA ASP A 59 2.02 9.92 6.53
C ASP A 59 3.51 9.58 6.70
N ASP A 60 3.88 8.87 7.76
CA ASP A 60 5.24 8.38 7.98
C ASP A 60 5.67 7.36 6.91
N ASN A 61 4.74 6.70 6.22
CA ASN A 61 5.01 5.81 5.09
C ASN A 61 4.83 6.50 3.72
N LEU A 62 4.60 7.82 3.70
CA LEU A 62 4.51 8.63 2.49
C LEU A 62 5.72 9.54 2.35
N HIS A 63 6.07 9.88 1.12
CA HIS A 63 7.01 10.95 0.82
C HIS A 63 6.28 12.13 0.21
N PHE A 64 6.56 13.32 0.75
CA PHE A 64 5.97 14.57 0.29
C PHE A 64 6.95 15.34 -0.61
N PRO A 65 6.50 15.97 -1.72
CA PRO A 65 5.11 16.08 -2.17
C PRO A 65 4.54 14.74 -2.66
N HIS A 66 3.43 14.30 -2.07
CA HIS A 66 2.79 13.04 -2.42
C HIS A 66 1.80 13.27 -3.55
N VAL A 67 1.80 12.39 -4.55
CA VAL A 67 0.91 12.50 -5.72
C VAL A 67 0.05 11.26 -5.85
N VAL A 68 -1.23 11.45 -6.08
CA VAL A 68 -2.16 10.37 -6.46
C VAL A 68 -2.83 10.73 -7.77
N VAL A 69 -2.69 9.86 -8.77
CA VAL A 69 -3.39 9.95 -10.06
C VAL A 69 -4.60 9.02 -10.02
N MET A 70 -5.77 9.57 -10.31
CA MET A 70 -7.06 8.88 -10.29
C MET A 70 -7.48 8.45 -11.71
N MET A 71 -8.47 7.58 -11.80
CA MET A 71 -8.97 7.01 -13.05
C MET A 71 -9.54 8.05 -14.03
N ASP A 72 -10.08 9.15 -13.52
CA ASP A 72 -10.61 10.27 -14.32
C ASP A 72 -9.50 11.17 -14.91
N GLY A 73 -8.24 10.82 -14.70
CA GLY A 73 -7.07 11.60 -15.14
C GLY A 73 -6.69 12.75 -14.21
N ASN A 74 -7.47 13.01 -13.15
CA ASN A 74 -7.12 14.03 -12.16
C ASN A 74 -5.97 13.55 -11.28
N SER A 75 -5.14 14.52 -10.85
CA SER A 75 -4.09 14.27 -9.87
C SER A 75 -4.29 15.12 -8.62
N LEU A 76 -4.21 14.47 -7.47
CA LEU A 76 -4.11 15.12 -6.17
C LEU A 76 -2.64 15.20 -5.79
N SER A 77 -2.15 16.41 -5.49
CA SER A 77 -0.80 16.61 -4.96
C SER A 77 -0.85 17.36 -3.64
N LEU A 78 -0.31 16.75 -2.59
CA LEU A 78 -0.12 17.40 -1.30
C LEU A 78 1.36 17.59 -1.04
N LYS A 79 1.76 18.82 -0.70
CA LYS A 79 3.17 19.17 -0.45
C LYS A 79 3.65 18.83 0.96
N LYS A 80 2.73 18.63 1.90
CA LYS A 80 2.99 18.39 3.32
C LYS A 80 1.88 17.51 3.90
N PRO A 81 2.15 16.78 5.00
CA PRO A 81 1.12 16.08 5.74
C PRO A 81 0.09 17.07 6.36
N PRO A 82 -1.10 16.57 6.74
CA PRO A 82 -1.51 15.18 6.59
C PRO A 82 -2.12 14.87 5.22
N PHE A 83 -1.88 13.66 4.68
CA PHE A 83 -2.50 13.26 3.41
C PHE A 83 -3.97 12.87 3.59
N HIS A 84 -4.26 12.07 4.63
CA HIS A 84 -5.62 11.72 5.02
C HIS A 84 -6.04 12.51 6.26
N SER A 85 -7.34 12.57 6.53
CA SER A 85 -7.86 13.14 7.78
C SER A 85 -8.70 12.11 8.51
N GLY A 86 -8.92 12.28 9.82
CA GLY A 86 -9.89 11.46 10.55
C GLY A 86 -11.28 11.49 9.91
N LYS A 87 -11.69 12.67 9.40
CA LYS A 87 -12.95 12.84 8.66
C LYS A 87 -13.02 12.02 7.37
N PHE A 88 -11.88 11.81 6.70
CA PHE A 88 -11.82 10.94 5.52
C PHE A 88 -12.13 9.48 5.89
N PHE A 89 -11.52 8.96 6.96
CA PHE A 89 -11.81 7.61 7.43
C PHE A 89 -13.24 7.46 7.96
N GLU A 90 -13.75 8.46 8.68
CA GLU A 90 -15.16 8.48 9.09
C GLU A 90 -16.11 8.45 7.88
N MET A 91 -15.82 9.21 6.83
CA MET A 91 -16.59 9.22 5.60
C MET A 91 -16.53 7.85 4.91
N LEU A 92 -15.34 7.24 4.79
CA LEU A 92 -15.20 5.90 4.22
C LEU A 92 -16.07 4.87 4.97
N SER A 93 -16.00 4.86 6.30
CA SER A 93 -16.77 3.92 7.12
C SER A 93 -18.27 4.20 7.08
N LYS A 94 -18.71 5.46 7.25
CA LYS A 94 -20.14 5.80 7.33
C LYS A 94 -20.85 5.72 5.98
N THR A 95 -20.18 6.10 4.89
CA THR A 95 -20.81 6.16 3.55
C THR A 95 -20.73 4.83 2.82
N PHE A 96 -19.58 4.15 2.86
CA PHE A 96 -19.36 2.92 2.09
C PHE A 96 -19.39 1.65 2.94
N GLY A 97 -19.49 1.78 4.27
CA GLY A 97 -19.38 0.65 5.19
C GLY A 97 -17.95 0.11 5.29
N TRP A 98 -16.94 0.90 4.91
CA TRP A 98 -15.55 0.45 4.93
C TRP A 98 -15.09 0.07 6.34
N HIS A 99 -14.59 -1.16 6.46
CA HIS A 99 -13.96 -1.68 7.67
C HIS A 99 -12.44 -1.71 7.53
N HIS A 100 -11.96 -2.35 6.46
CA HIS A 100 -10.55 -2.63 6.22
C HIS A 100 -10.27 -2.81 4.72
N THR A 101 -9.00 -2.89 4.38
CA THR A 101 -8.48 -3.09 3.03
C THR A 101 -7.48 -4.24 3.07
N CYS A 102 -7.61 -5.18 2.14
CA CYS A 102 -6.71 -6.30 1.98
C CYS A 102 -5.92 -6.17 0.69
N TRP A 103 -4.72 -6.72 0.68
CA TRP A 103 -3.98 -6.94 -0.56
C TRP A 103 -4.57 -8.10 -1.34
N ASP A 104 -4.62 -7.99 -2.68
CA ASP A 104 -4.89 -9.14 -3.56
C ASP A 104 -3.57 -9.67 -4.12
N TYR A 105 -2.67 -8.77 -4.54
CA TYR A 105 -1.31 -9.09 -4.93
C TYR A 105 -0.39 -7.88 -4.81
N ARG A 106 0.91 -8.13 -4.72
CA ARG A 106 1.98 -7.12 -4.86
C ARG A 106 3.14 -7.72 -5.64
N ARG A 107 3.63 -7.00 -6.65
CA ARG A 107 4.70 -7.43 -7.55
C ARG A 107 5.66 -6.29 -7.80
N VAL A 108 6.96 -6.57 -7.73
CA VAL A 108 7.97 -5.60 -8.15
C VAL A 108 8.07 -5.62 -9.67
N LEU A 109 7.90 -4.45 -10.30
CA LEU A 109 8.13 -4.28 -11.74
C LEU A 109 9.59 -3.96 -12.05
N HIS A 110 10.11 -2.94 -11.36
CA HIS A 110 11.46 -2.43 -11.56
C HIS A 110 12.03 -2.00 -10.21
N SER A 111 13.32 -2.21 -9.99
CA SER A 111 13.99 -1.82 -8.76
C SER A 111 15.37 -1.22 -9.02
N GLY A 112 15.73 -0.28 -8.14
CA GLY A 112 17.04 0.33 -8.06
C GLY A 112 17.28 0.85 -6.66
N LYS A 113 18.51 1.27 -6.36
CA LYS A 113 18.95 1.65 -5.00
C LYS A 113 18.06 2.68 -4.31
N LYS A 114 17.42 3.57 -5.09
CA LYS A 114 16.64 4.71 -4.57
C LYS A 114 15.17 4.71 -5.00
N LYS A 115 14.75 3.76 -5.83
CA LYS A 115 13.41 3.76 -6.42
C LYS A 115 12.96 2.35 -6.76
N VAL A 116 11.70 2.03 -6.43
CA VAL A 116 11.05 0.77 -6.80
C VAL A 116 9.66 1.08 -7.36
N HIS A 117 9.28 0.38 -8.43
CA HIS A 117 7.94 0.41 -8.98
C HIS A 117 7.21 -0.88 -8.58
N LEU A 118 6.01 -0.72 -8.00
CA LEU A 118 5.14 -1.84 -7.63
C LEU A 118 3.91 -1.86 -8.53
N ASP A 119 3.61 -3.05 -9.07
CA ASP A 119 2.29 -3.41 -9.58
C ASP A 119 1.57 -4.16 -8.47
N LEU A 120 0.42 -3.65 -8.07
CA LEU A 120 -0.32 -4.19 -6.93
C LEU A 120 -1.81 -4.02 -7.13
N GLN A 121 -2.57 -4.78 -6.35
CA GLN A 121 -4.00 -4.61 -6.26
C GLN A 121 -4.40 -4.81 -4.81
N PHE A 122 -5.37 -4.01 -4.38
CA PHE A 122 -5.99 -4.14 -3.07
C PHE A 122 -7.49 -4.01 -3.19
N THR A 123 -8.20 -4.64 -2.26
CA THR A 123 -9.66 -4.62 -2.19
C THR A 123 -10.12 -4.11 -0.84
N ARG A 124 -11.11 -3.21 -0.87
CA ARG A 124 -11.78 -2.68 0.32
C ARG A 124 -12.98 -3.55 0.68
N TYR A 125 -13.14 -3.82 1.97
CA TYR A 125 -14.18 -4.70 2.49
C TYR A 125 -14.99 -4.03 3.61
N LYS A 126 -16.25 -4.46 3.72
CA LYS A 126 -17.06 -4.27 4.92
C LYS A 126 -16.66 -5.30 5.99
N HIS A 127 -17.20 -5.15 7.20
CA HIS A 127 -16.89 -6.03 8.33
C HIS A 127 -17.20 -7.52 8.04
N ASP A 128 -18.30 -7.80 7.32
CA ASP A 128 -18.72 -9.16 6.96
C ASP A 128 -17.95 -9.77 5.79
N GLY A 129 -17.01 -9.03 5.18
CA GLY A 129 -16.28 -9.45 3.98
C GLY A 129 -16.99 -9.12 2.67
N THR A 130 -18.08 -8.36 2.69
CA THR A 130 -18.66 -7.80 1.47
C THR A 130 -17.66 -6.87 0.80
N LYS A 131 -17.32 -7.17 -0.46
CA LYS A 131 -16.45 -6.35 -1.31
C LYS A 131 -17.08 -4.98 -1.58
N ILE A 132 -16.29 -3.92 -1.42
CA ILE A 132 -16.68 -2.54 -1.75
C ILE A 132 -16.10 -2.17 -3.12
N ALA A 133 -14.78 -2.26 -3.27
CA ALA A 133 -14.08 -1.92 -4.50
C ALA A 133 -12.72 -2.61 -4.55
N THR A 134 -12.31 -3.05 -5.73
CA THR A 134 -10.99 -3.59 -6.03
C THR A 134 -10.24 -2.58 -6.88
N SER A 135 -8.97 -2.29 -6.53
CA SER A 135 -8.19 -1.21 -7.15
C SER A 135 -6.82 -1.70 -7.60
N PRO A 136 -6.65 -2.03 -8.89
CA PRO A 136 -5.34 -2.16 -9.50
C PRO A 136 -4.59 -0.83 -9.41
N ALA A 137 -3.29 -0.86 -9.09
CA ALA A 137 -2.51 0.36 -8.98
C ALA A 137 -1.02 0.15 -9.27
N ILE A 138 -0.38 1.25 -9.70
CA ILE A 138 1.07 1.36 -9.75
C ILE A 138 1.53 2.31 -8.65
N TRP A 139 2.40 1.84 -7.77
CA TRP A 139 3.00 2.65 -6.72
C TRP A 139 4.47 2.86 -6.99
N ILE A 140 4.91 4.11 -6.83
CA ILE A 140 6.32 4.50 -6.93
C ILE A 140 6.83 4.71 -5.51
N MET A 141 7.71 3.80 -5.10
CA MET A 141 8.40 3.84 -3.82
C MET A 141 9.75 4.52 -4.02
N THR A 142 10.16 5.36 -3.08
CA THR A 142 11.46 6.02 -3.11
C THR A 142 12.17 5.92 -1.77
N ASP A 143 13.50 5.97 -1.79
CA ASP A 143 14.35 6.07 -0.60
C ASP A 143 14.87 7.51 -0.46
N GLN A 144 14.46 8.19 0.60
CA GLN A 144 14.94 9.52 0.96
C GLN A 144 15.71 9.39 2.27
N ASP A 145 17.03 9.60 2.20
CA ASP A 145 17.92 9.55 3.37
C ASP A 145 17.83 8.26 4.21
N GLY A 146 17.57 7.11 3.56
CA GLY A 146 17.47 5.81 4.22
C GLY A 146 16.06 5.42 4.63
N HIS A 147 15.09 6.30 4.41
CA HIS A 147 13.67 6.06 4.66
C HIS A 147 12.94 5.71 3.37
N TRP A 148 12.24 4.58 3.35
CA TRP A 148 11.41 4.17 2.20
C TRP A 148 9.96 4.58 2.42
N GLY A 149 9.39 5.23 1.40
CA GLY A 149 8.01 5.71 1.43
C GLY A 149 7.39 5.79 0.04
N ILE A 150 6.06 5.86 0.00
CA ILE A 150 5.30 6.01 -1.24
C ILE A 150 5.39 7.46 -1.71
N GLN A 151 5.91 7.72 -2.91
CA GLN A 151 6.00 9.06 -3.50
C GLN A 151 4.81 9.36 -4.43
N ILE A 152 4.41 8.35 -5.22
CA ILE A 152 3.34 8.49 -6.21
C ILE A 152 2.50 7.23 -6.23
N ARG A 153 1.19 7.38 -6.34
CA ARG A 153 0.25 6.28 -6.62
C ARG A 153 -0.58 6.61 -7.85
N SER A 154 -0.72 5.65 -8.76
CA SER A 154 -1.70 5.70 -9.84
C SER A 154 -2.72 4.61 -9.57
N ILE A 155 -3.97 4.98 -9.29
CA ILE A 155 -5.01 4.05 -8.82
C ILE A 155 -6.09 3.93 -9.88
N TYR A 156 -6.43 2.69 -10.24
CA TYR A 156 -7.49 2.34 -11.19
C TYR A 156 -8.73 1.96 -10.38
N ILE A 157 -9.67 2.89 -10.20
CA ILE A 157 -10.96 2.70 -9.52
C ILE A 157 -12.04 3.60 -10.12
#